data_AF-B7PC16-F1
#
_entry.id   AF-B7PC16-F1
#
_cell.length_a   1.000
_cell.length_b   1.000
_cell.length_c   1.000
_cell.angle_alpha   90.00
_cell.angle_beta   90.00
_cell.angle_gamma   90.00
#
_symmetry.space_group_name_H-M   'P 1'
#
loop_
_entity.id
_entity.type
_entity.pdbx_description
1 polymer ?
#
loop_
_entity_poly.entity_id
_entity_poly.type
_entity_poly.pdbx_seq_one_letter_code
_entity_poly.pdbx_strand_id
1 'polypeptide(L)'
;MSEMRDNLTNALKRDYGKKTHVTTAFDWAQAKMQCCGVFGPGDYLESAWKAESLARGDNVSKTCCRLRDETEADAHKNPRPVNETLCQNMDSKQSIYRHSQGCLDALEDFIRQESTLLIAVGCGVAGLEIIGMIFSICLCKEV
;
A
#
# COMPACT_ATOMS: atom_id res chain seq x y z
N MET A 1 -2.45 -14.26 -9.77
CA MET A 1 -1.38 -13.81 -8.85
C MET A 1 -0.07 -13.50 -9.58
N SER A 2 0.45 -14.38 -10.46
CA SER A 2 1.66 -14.11 -11.25
C SER A 2 1.53 -12.93 -12.23
N GLU A 3 0.43 -12.84 -12.97
CA GLU A 3 0.23 -11.76 -13.94
C GLU A 3 0.23 -10.36 -13.28
N MET A 4 -0.43 -10.24 -12.12
CA MET A 4 -0.43 -8.99 -11.34
C MET A 4 0.96 -8.63 -10.83
N ARG A 5 1.72 -9.62 -10.36
CA ARG A 5 3.12 -9.47 -9.92
C ARG A 5 3.98 -8.91 -11.06
N ASP A 6 3.87 -9.49 -12.24
CA ASP A 6 4.65 -9.08 -13.41
C ASP A 6 4.24 -7.69 -13.89
N ASN A 7 2.94 -7.39 -13.92
CA ASN A 7 2.43 -6.07 -14.31
C ASN A 7 2.90 -4.96 -13.36
N LEU A 8 2.83 -5.18 -12.04
CA LEU A 8 3.32 -4.22 -11.05
C LEU A 8 4.83 -4.02 -11.15
N THR A 9 5.58 -5.12 -11.30
CA THR A 9 7.04 -5.06 -11.47
C THR A 9 7.42 -4.26 -12.70
N ASN A 10 6.74 -4.51 -13.83
CA ASN A 10 6.96 -3.78 -15.07
C ASN A 10 6.57 -2.31 -14.95
N ALA A 11 5.46 -1.99 -14.27
CA ALA A 11 5.03 -0.62 -14.03
C ALA A 11 6.06 0.14 -13.18
N LEU A 12 6.56 -0.46 -12.09
CA LEU A 12 7.62 0.16 -11.29
C LEU A 12 8.90 0.33 -12.09
N LYS A 13 9.38 -0.74 -12.76
CA LYS A 13 10.65 -0.73 -13.48
C LYS A 13 10.65 0.26 -14.65
N ARG A 14 9.55 0.40 -15.39
CA ARG A 14 9.52 1.17 -16.64
C ARG A 14 8.95 2.57 -16.49
N ASP A 15 7.93 2.72 -15.63
CA ASP A 15 7.06 3.90 -15.65
C ASP A 15 7.15 4.76 -14.38
N TYR A 16 7.65 4.23 -13.26
CA TYR A 16 7.88 5.03 -12.06
C TYR A 16 8.85 6.18 -12.34
N GLY A 17 8.52 7.39 -11.88
CA GLY A 17 9.25 8.62 -12.16
C GLY A 17 9.08 9.19 -13.57
N LYS A 18 8.44 8.47 -14.50
CA LYS A 18 8.13 8.93 -15.86
C LYS A 18 6.66 9.26 -16.04
N LYS A 19 5.79 8.37 -15.56
CA LYS A 19 4.34 8.53 -15.61
C LYS A 19 3.86 8.98 -14.24
N THR A 20 3.27 10.17 -14.17
CA THR A 20 2.78 10.75 -12.91
C THR A 20 1.81 9.83 -12.19
N HIS A 21 0.80 9.27 -12.89
CA HIS A 21 -0.20 8.40 -12.25
C HIS A 21 0.42 7.13 -11.65
N VAL A 22 1.42 6.53 -12.31
CA VAL A 22 2.13 5.35 -11.77
C VAL A 22 2.93 5.77 -10.54
N THR A 23 3.67 6.86 -10.63
CA THR A 23 4.50 7.39 -9.55
C THR A 23 3.65 7.71 -8.32
N THR A 24 2.56 8.47 -8.50
CA THR A 24 1.62 8.83 -7.43
C THR A 24 0.95 7.60 -6.82
N ALA A 25 0.58 6.60 -7.61
CA ALA A 25 -0.02 5.37 -7.08
C ALA A 25 0.96 4.59 -6.18
N PHE A 26 2.21 4.43 -6.63
CA PHE A 26 3.25 3.81 -5.81
C PHE A 26 3.55 4.65 -4.56
N ASP A 27 3.77 5.95 -4.70
CA ASP A 27 4.08 6.84 -3.58
C ASP A 27 2.98 6.85 -2.52
N TRP A 28 1.72 6.85 -2.96
CA TRP A 28 0.57 6.73 -2.08
C TRP A 28 0.54 5.38 -1.36
N ALA A 29 0.71 4.27 -2.09
CA ALA A 29 0.70 2.94 -1.50
C ALA A 29 1.84 2.77 -0.48
N GLN A 30 3.03 3.25 -0.80
CA GLN A 30 4.22 3.19 0.06
C GLN A 30 4.02 3.97 1.36
N ALA A 31 3.49 5.19 1.28
CA ALA A 31 3.18 6.00 2.46
C ALA A 31 2.02 5.40 3.27
N LYS A 32 0.96 4.93 2.61
CA LYS A 32 -0.26 4.46 3.27
C LYS A 32 -0.11 3.08 3.91
N MET A 33 0.60 2.17 3.25
CA MET A 33 0.78 0.78 3.66
C MET A 33 2.15 0.52 4.28
N GLN A 34 2.99 1.56 4.45
CA GLN A 34 4.30 1.47 5.09
C GLN A 34 5.18 0.38 4.45
N CYS A 35 5.23 0.38 3.12
CA CYS A 35 5.90 -0.62 2.29
C CYS A 35 6.87 0.06 1.29
N CYS A 36 7.70 -0.73 0.61
CA CYS A 36 8.64 -0.21 -0.39
C CYS A 36 8.80 -1.15 -1.59
N GLY A 37 8.70 -0.58 -2.80
CA GLY A 37 8.78 -1.36 -4.04
C GLY A 37 7.61 -2.34 -4.20
N VAL A 38 7.73 -3.29 -5.13
CA VAL A 38 6.72 -4.34 -5.33
C VAL A 38 6.96 -5.48 -4.34
N PHE A 39 8.18 -6.02 -4.33
CA PHE A 39 8.66 -7.06 -3.43
C PHE A 39 9.58 -6.51 -2.35
N GLY A 40 10.20 -5.36 -2.61
CA GLY A 40 11.04 -4.70 -1.63
C GLY A 40 11.82 -3.52 -2.19
N PRO A 41 12.66 -2.87 -1.36
CA PRO A 41 13.46 -1.72 -1.78
C PRO A 41 14.42 -1.99 -2.93
N GLY A 42 14.84 -3.24 -3.12
CA GLY A 42 15.73 -3.64 -4.22
C GLY A 42 15.14 -3.42 -5.62
N ASP A 43 13.82 -3.37 -5.76
CA ASP A 43 13.16 -3.25 -7.07
C ASP A 43 13.50 -1.92 -7.77
N TYR A 44 13.87 -0.89 -7.00
CA TYR A 44 14.30 0.39 -7.55
C TYR A 44 15.65 0.33 -8.27
N LEU A 45 16.54 -0.61 -7.90
CA LEU A 45 17.87 -0.73 -8.50
C LEU A 45 17.81 -1.05 -9.99
N GLU A 46 16.82 -1.85 -10.40
CA GLU A 46 16.62 -2.26 -11.79
C GLU A 46 15.62 -1.36 -12.54
N SER A 47 15.20 -0.25 -11.93
CA SER A 47 14.22 0.65 -12.53
C SER A 47 14.87 1.67 -13.48
N ALA A 48 14.15 2.05 -14.52
CA ALA A 48 14.50 3.15 -15.41
C ALA A 48 14.64 4.47 -14.62
N TRP A 49 13.89 4.64 -13.53
CA TRP A 49 14.03 5.79 -12.62
C TRP A 49 15.44 5.92 -12.05
N LYS A 50 16.07 4.80 -11.68
CA LYS A 50 17.46 4.76 -11.22
C LYS A 50 18.45 4.91 -12.39
N ALA A 51 18.25 4.15 -13.47
CA ALA A 51 19.16 4.12 -14.61
C ALA A 51 19.26 5.46 -15.37
N GLU A 52 18.14 6.19 -15.48
CA GLU A 52 18.06 7.48 -16.19
C GLU A 52 18.33 8.67 -15.26
N SER A 53 18.89 8.43 -14.06
CA SER A 53 19.24 9.45 -13.07
C SER A 53 18.07 10.34 -12.59
N LEU A 54 16.82 9.91 -12.82
CA LEU A 54 15.62 10.58 -12.30
C LEU A 54 15.56 10.53 -10.76
N ALA A 55 16.25 9.54 -10.17
CA ALA A 55 16.41 9.40 -8.74
C ALA A 55 17.31 10.46 -8.08
N ARG A 56 18.06 11.26 -8.85
CA ARG A 56 18.96 12.31 -8.30
C ARG A 56 19.91 11.82 -7.19
N GLY A 57 20.34 10.56 -7.27
CA GLY A 57 21.21 9.92 -6.28
C GLY A 57 20.48 9.01 -5.30
N ASP A 58 19.16 9.15 -5.15
CA ASP A 58 18.36 8.32 -4.25
C ASP A 58 18.35 6.85 -4.71
N ASN A 59 18.37 5.95 -3.73
CA ASN A 59 18.35 4.50 -3.92
C ASN A 59 16.93 3.94 -3.89
N VAL A 60 16.02 4.62 -3.19
CA VAL A 60 14.59 4.33 -3.13
C VAL A 60 13.78 5.63 -3.15
N SER A 61 12.48 5.55 -3.43
CA SER A 61 11.61 6.72 -3.29
C SER A 61 11.61 7.25 -1.85
N LYS A 62 11.36 8.55 -1.67
CA LYS A 62 11.25 9.14 -0.33
C LYS A 62 10.09 8.56 0.49
N THR A 63 9.05 8.07 -0.18
CA THR A 63 7.89 7.39 0.42
C THR A 63 8.20 5.98 0.92
N CYS A 64 9.33 5.37 0.52
CA CYS A 64 9.87 4.17 1.17
C CYS A 64 10.48 4.43 2.54
N CYS A 65 10.83 5.68 2.85
CA CYS A 65 11.42 6.03 4.13
C CYS A 65 10.35 6.14 5.20
N ARG A 66 10.74 5.86 6.45
CA ARG A 66 9.89 6.23 7.59
C ARG A 66 9.70 7.73 7.61
N LEU A 67 8.45 8.17 7.62
CA LEU A 67 8.09 9.58 7.56
C LEU A 67 7.87 10.11 8.97
N ARG A 68 8.04 11.41 9.17
CA ARG A 68 7.75 12.04 10.46
C ARG A 68 6.24 12.12 10.71
N ASP A 69 5.48 12.31 9.63
CA ASP A 69 4.04 12.55 9.61
C ASP A 69 3.29 11.35 8.99
N GLU A 70 3.68 10.10 9.33
CA GLU A 70 3.13 8.85 8.73
C GLU A 70 1.60 8.73 8.84
N THR A 71 0.97 9.39 9.81
CA THR A 71 -0.47 9.35 10.03
C THR A 71 -1.26 10.33 9.16
N GLU A 72 -0.59 11.26 8.47
CA GLU A 72 -1.26 12.21 7.58
C GLU A 72 -1.65 11.56 6.25
N ALA A 73 -2.89 11.79 5.81
CA ALA A 73 -3.40 11.23 4.56
C ALA A 73 -2.58 11.67 3.33
N ASP A 74 -1.93 12.83 3.42
CA ASP A 74 -1.18 13.46 2.34
C ASP A 74 0.34 13.31 2.46
N ALA A 75 0.83 12.42 3.32
CA ALA A 75 2.27 12.19 3.53
C ALA A 75 3.02 11.83 2.23
N HIS A 76 2.34 11.20 1.26
CA HIS A 76 2.89 10.88 -0.07
C HIS A 76 3.11 12.11 -0.97
N LYS A 77 2.39 13.22 -0.76
CA LYS A 77 2.53 14.44 -1.58
C LYS A 77 3.76 15.25 -1.22
N ASN A 78 4.14 15.23 0.06
CA ASN A 78 5.32 15.91 0.58
C ASN A 78 6.02 15.03 1.61
N PRO A 79 6.68 13.94 1.19
CA PRO A 79 7.30 13.01 2.10
C PRO A 79 8.43 13.69 2.89
N ARG A 80 8.34 13.61 4.21
CA ARG A 80 9.35 14.12 5.15
C ARG A 80 9.99 12.96 5.91
N PRO A 81 11.04 12.34 5.37
CA PRO A 81 11.75 11.26 6.05
C PRO A 81 12.25 11.69 7.43
N VAL A 82 12.19 10.79 8.40
CA VAL A 82 12.84 10.99 9.71
C VAL A 82 14.35 11.16 9.54
N ASN A 83 14.94 10.32 8.68
CA ASN A 83 16.35 10.42 8.30
C ASN A 83 16.54 9.99 6.84
N GLU A 84 16.64 10.96 5.93
CA GLU A 84 16.76 10.73 4.50
C GLU A 84 18.08 10.01 4.16
N THR A 85 19.20 10.46 4.70
CA THR A 85 20.53 9.89 4.39
C THR A 85 20.63 8.42 4.79
N LEU A 86 20.13 8.04 5.96
CA LEU A 86 20.17 6.64 6.42
C LEU A 86 19.15 5.77 5.69
N CYS A 87 17.98 6.31 5.34
CA CYS A 87 17.00 5.59 4.52
C CYS A 87 17.54 5.25 3.12
N GLN A 88 18.27 6.20 2.52
CA GLN A 88 18.87 6.03 1.21
C GLN A 88 20.12 5.13 1.23
N ASN A 89 20.67 4.80 2.40
CA ASN A 89 21.79 3.87 2.46
C ASN A 89 21.32 2.43 2.14
N MET A 90 22.11 1.69 1.36
CA MET A 90 21.85 0.29 1.04
C MET A 90 22.39 -0.69 2.09
N ASP A 91 23.13 -0.20 3.09
CA ASP A 91 23.60 -1.03 4.21
C ASP A 91 22.44 -1.66 4.99
N SER A 92 22.49 -2.98 5.17
CA SER A 92 21.44 -3.77 5.83
C SER A 92 21.16 -3.37 7.28
N LYS A 93 22.15 -2.80 7.99
CA LYS A 93 22.02 -2.33 9.38
C LYS A 93 21.15 -1.07 9.53
N GLN A 94 20.93 -0.32 8.44
CA GLN A 94 20.18 0.93 8.46
C GLN A 94 18.71 0.76 8.02
N SER A 95 18.24 -0.49 7.93
CA SER A 95 16.86 -0.83 7.55
C SER A 95 15.79 -0.23 8.46
N ILE A 96 16.11 0.24 9.67
CA ILE A 96 15.13 0.84 10.58
C ILE A 96 14.48 2.12 10.01
N TYR A 97 15.17 2.85 9.12
CA TYR A 97 14.67 4.10 8.53
C TYR A 97 13.93 3.89 7.20
N ARG A 98 13.78 2.64 6.75
CA ARG A 98 13.16 2.28 5.47
C ARG A 98 12.20 1.12 5.64
N HIS A 99 11.09 1.14 4.92
CA HIS A 99 10.19 0.00 4.87
C HIS A 99 10.84 -1.16 4.10
N SER A 100 10.93 -2.34 4.73
CA SER A 100 11.51 -3.54 4.12
C SER A 100 10.46 -4.43 3.45
N GLN A 101 9.20 -4.32 3.85
CA GLN A 101 8.09 -5.09 3.28
C GLN A 101 7.75 -4.58 1.88
N GLY A 102 7.56 -5.49 0.93
CA GLY A 102 7.10 -5.16 -0.42
C GLY A 102 5.63 -4.74 -0.43
N CYS A 103 5.26 -3.79 -1.29
CA CYS A 103 3.89 -3.29 -1.33
C CYS A 103 2.87 -4.29 -1.84
N LEU A 104 3.28 -5.31 -2.59
CA LEU A 104 2.37 -6.37 -3.00
C LEU A 104 1.88 -7.19 -1.81
N ASP A 105 2.78 -7.49 -0.89
CA ASP A 105 2.49 -8.25 0.34
C ASP A 105 1.63 -7.41 1.28
N ALA A 106 2.02 -6.15 1.50
CA ALA A 106 1.24 -5.21 2.30
C ALA A 106 -0.17 -4.94 1.71
N LEU A 107 -0.32 -4.94 0.38
CA LEU A 107 -1.62 -4.84 -0.28
C LEU A 107 -2.48 -6.09 -0.01
N GLU A 108 -1.88 -7.28 -0.04
CA GLU A 108 -2.59 -8.52 0.29
C GLU A 108 -3.07 -8.50 1.74
N ASP A 109 -2.23 -8.08 2.68
CA ASP A 109 -2.59 -7.92 4.10
C ASP A 109 -3.71 -6.90 4.28
N PHE A 110 -3.61 -5.74 3.62
CA PHE A 110 -4.64 -4.70 3.64
C PHE A 110 -5.99 -5.21 3.15
N ILE A 111 -6.02 -5.91 2.01
CA ILE A 111 -7.25 -6.47 1.45
C ILE A 111 -7.85 -7.53 2.39
N ARG A 112 -7.03 -8.39 2.99
CA ARG A 112 -7.48 -9.42 3.95
C ARG A 112 -8.10 -8.79 5.20
N GLN A 113 -7.51 -7.72 5.71
CA GLN A 113 -8.01 -7.02 6.88
C GLN A 113 -9.35 -6.31 6.60
N GLU A 114 -9.43 -5.53 5.53
CA GLU A 114 -10.64 -4.78 5.18
C GLU A 114 -11.79 -5.70 4.72
N SER A 115 -11.48 -6.79 4.00
CA SER A 115 -12.50 -7.77 3.61
C SER A 115 -13.15 -8.45 4.81
N THR A 116 -12.38 -8.74 5.86
CA THR A 116 -12.91 -9.31 7.11
C THR A 116 -13.93 -8.37 7.75
N LEU A 117 -13.65 -7.06 7.77
CA LEU A 117 -14.57 -6.05 8.29
C LEU A 117 -15.86 -5.98 7.46
N LEU A 118 -15.75 -5.97 6.13
CA LEU A 118 -16.90 -5.95 5.23
C LEU A 118 -17.78 -7.19 5.38
N ILE A 119 -17.17 -8.39 5.50
CA ILE A 119 -17.89 -9.65 5.72
C ILE A 119 -18.64 -9.59 7.05
N ALA A 120 -17.98 -9.12 8.12
CA ALA A 120 -18.61 -9.01 9.44
C ALA A 120 -19.84 -8.08 9.43
N VAL A 121 -19.72 -6.91 8.79
CA VAL A 121 -20.85 -5.97 8.62
C VAL A 121 -21.97 -6.61 7.79
N GLY A 122 -21.63 -7.27 6.68
CA GLY A 122 -22.59 -7.95 5.81
C GLY A 122 -23.39 -9.04 6.55
N CYS A 123 -22.71 -9.87 7.34
CA CYS A 123 -23.38 -10.88 8.17
C CYS A 123 -24.31 -10.25 9.23
N GLY A 124 -23.92 -9.12 9.82
CA GLY A 124 -24.77 -8.38 10.77
C GLY A 124 -26.06 -7.88 10.14
N VAL A 125 -25.98 -7.29 8.94
CA VAL A 125 -27.15 -6.81 8.19
C VAL A 125 -28.06 -7.98 7.80
N ALA A 126 -27.50 -9.05 7.25
CA ALA A 126 -28.27 -10.25 6.89
C ALA A 126 -28.99 -10.87 8.09
N GLY A 127 -28.38 -10.86 9.28
CA GLY A 127 -29.02 -11.31 10.52
C GLY A 127 -30.22 -10.44 10.91
N LEU A 128 -30.10 -9.12 10.83
CA LEU A 128 -31.19 -8.19 11.11
C LEU A 128 -32.35 -8.35 10.12
N GLU A 129 -32.04 -8.57 8.84
CA GLU A 129 -33.04 -8.83 7.80
C GLU A 129 -33.85 -10.11 8.10
N ILE A 130 -33.17 -11.20 8.49
CA ILE A 130 -33.83 -12.46 8.87
C ILE A 130 -34.75 -12.27 10.07
N ILE A 131 -34.28 -11.55 11.09
CA ILE A 131 -35.08 -11.23 12.28
C ILE A 131 -36.32 -10.40 11.89
N GLY A 132 -36.15 -9.41 11.02
CA GLY A 132 -37.26 -8.59 10.51
C GLY A 132 -38.30 -9.40 9.73
N MET A 133 -37.87 -10.37 8.91
CA MET A 133 -38.76 -11.30 8.23
C MET A 133 -39.54 -12.18 9.21
N ILE A 134 -38.88 -12.72 10.24
CA ILE A 134 -39.53 -13.55 11.27
C ILE A 134 -40.60 -12.73 12.01
N PHE A 135 -40.27 -11.53 12.50
CA PHE A 135 -41.23 -10.68 13.20
C PHE A 135 -42.42 -10.30 12.32
N SER A 136 -42.18 -9.98 11.05
CA SER A 136 -43.25 -9.68 10.10
C SER A 136 -44.20 -10.87 9.91
N ILE A 137 -43.66 -12.08 9.78
CA ILE A 137 -44.47 -13.30 9.67
C ILE A 137 -45.25 -13.58 10.96
N CYS A 138 -44.64 -13.41 12.13
CA CYS A 138 -45.31 -13.59 13.42
C CYS A 138 -46.48 -12.61 13.59
N LEU A 139 -46.27 -11.32 13.30
CA LEU A 139 -47.31 -10.29 13.41
C LEU A 139 -48.48 -10.57 12.46
N CYS A 140 -48.21 -11.01 11.23
CA CYS A 140 -49.24 -11.36 10.26
C CYS A 140 -50.04 -12.62 10.61
N LYS A 141 -49.55 -13.49 11.51
CA LYS A 141 -50.28 -14.70 11.95
C LYS A 141 -51.16 -14.46 13.17
N GLU A 142 -50.92 -13.39 13.91
CA GLU A 142 -51.67 -13.04 15.13
C GLU A 142 -52.89 -12.14 14.84
N VAL A 143 -52.99 -11.63 13.59
CA VAL A 143 -54.17 -10.96 13.01
C VAL A 143 -55.01 -11.97 12.23
#